data_AF-A0A5N6S5A9-F1
#
_entry.id   AF-A0A5N6S5A9-F1
#
_cell.length_a   1.000
_cell.length_b   1.000
_cell.length_c   1.000
_cell.angle_alpha   90.00
_cell.angle_beta   90.00
_cell.angle_gamma   90.00
#
_symmetry.space_group_name_H-M   'P 1'
#
loop_
_entity.id
_entity.type
_entity.pdbx_description
1 polymer ?
#
loop_
_entity_poly.entity_id
_entity_poly.type
_entity_poly.pdbx_seq_one_letter_code
_entity_poly.pdbx_strand_id
1 'polypeptide(L)'
;MRKNGRTAAGAQRWKCPECDAGMVAPSVNARRLGQLEGFVAWLRGGHSLEEQGRSFRRHTAWCWQVEPLIDQPPSKRRVLMTDGTYIAHNHCLLVLMDGDTGEVAKCRWRARDDRRL
;
A
#
# COMPACT_ATOMS: atom_id res chain seq x y z
N MET A 1 10.37 0.90 28.04
CA MET A 1 9.97 2.32 27.85
C MET A 1 8.73 2.63 28.69
N ARG A 2 8.64 3.80 29.34
CA ARG A 2 7.48 4.25 30.13
C ARG A 2 6.83 5.50 29.53
N LYS A 3 5.51 5.67 29.69
CA LYS A 3 4.80 6.89 29.27
C LYS A 3 5.32 8.08 30.08
N ASN A 4 5.59 9.21 29.42
CA ASN A 4 6.15 10.42 30.04
C ASN A 4 5.40 11.69 29.56
N GLY A 5 4.07 11.67 29.69
CA GLY A 5 3.21 12.78 29.25
C GLY A 5 3.05 12.89 27.73
N ARG A 6 2.54 14.03 27.28
CA ARG A 6 2.30 14.33 25.86
C ARG A 6 3.00 15.62 25.45
N THR A 7 3.29 15.79 24.16
CA THR A 7 3.72 17.07 23.57
C THR A 7 2.55 18.05 23.54
N ALA A 8 2.82 19.34 23.29
CA ALA A 8 1.78 20.35 23.07
C ALA A 8 0.84 19.98 21.91
N ALA A 9 1.35 19.28 20.89
CA ALA A 9 0.56 18.72 19.78
C ALA A 9 -0.17 17.41 20.12
N GLY A 10 -0.18 16.99 21.39
CA GLY A 10 -0.88 15.79 21.87
C GLY A 10 -0.16 14.46 21.63
N ALA A 11 1.00 14.44 20.99
CA ALA A 11 1.75 13.21 20.73
C ALA A 11 2.33 12.62 22.03
N GLN A 12 2.24 11.29 22.20
CA GLN A 12 2.75 10.58 23.37
C GLN A 12 4.28 10.67 23.46
N ARG A 13 4.79 11.10 24.62
CA ARG A 13 6.22 11.04 24.98
C ARG A 13 6.51 9.77 25.77
N TRP A 14 7.69 9.21 25.56
CA TRP A 14 8.19 8.00 26.19
C TRP A 14 9.55 8.30 26.82
N LYS A 15 9.86 7.62 27.93
CA LYS A 15 11.15 7.72 28.62
C LYS A 15 11.74 6.33 28.83
N CYS A 16 13.03 6.16 28.59
CA CYS A 16 13.75 4.95 28.97
C CYS A 16 13.86 4.90 30.50
N PRO A 17 13.50 3.77 31.16
CA PRO A 17 13.67 3.66 32.60
C PRO A 17 15.13 3.50 33.04
N GLU A 18 16.03 3.09 32.14
CA GLU A 18 17.44 2.76 32.47
C GLU A 18 18.38 3.95 32.28
N CYS A 19 18.27 4.66 31.14
CA CYS A 19 19.15 5.78 30.80
C CYS A 19 18.45 7.13 30.77
N ASP A 20 17.16 7.18 31.12
CA ASP A 20 16.33 8.39 31.16
C ASP A 20 16.18 9.15 29.82
N ALA A 21 16.70 8.59 28.71
CA ALA A 21 16.52 9.13 27.37
C ALA A 21 15.04 9.28 27.01
N GLY A 22 14.67 10.46 26.50
CA GLY A 22 13.33 10.79 26.05
C GLY A 22 13.15 10.53 24.56
N MET A 23 12.01 9.97 24.18
CA MET A 23 11.60 9.84 22.78
C MET A 23 10.16 10.31 22.62
N VAL A 24 9.86 11.00 21.53
CA VAL A 24 8.48 11.22 21.08
C VAL A 24 8.25 10.18 19.98
N ALA A 25 7.31 9.25 20.15
CA ALA A 25 7.03 8.31 19.08
C ALA A 25 6.40 9.08 17.90
N PRO A 26 6.95 9.01 16.68
CA PRO A 26 6.36 9.68 15.52
C PRO A 26 5.09 8.93 15.10
N SER A 27 3.91 9.33 15.59
CA SER A 27 2.70 8.49 15.46
C SER A 27 1.92 8.66 14.14
N VAL A 28 2.34 9.55 13.24
CA VAL A 28 1.66 9.73 11.94
C VAL A 28 1.94 8.54 11.02
N ASN A 29 3.17 8.05 11.02
CA ASN A 29 3.59 6.90 10.22
C ASN A 29 2.97 5.60 10.74
N ALA A 30 2.92 5.39 12.05
CA ALA A 30 2.30 4.19 12.63
C ALA A 30 0.78 4.13 12.35
N ARG A 31 0.08 5.27 12.44
CA ARG A 31 -1.35 5.33 12.11
C ARG A 31 -1.61 5.07 10.62
N ARG A 32 -0.85 5.70 9.72
CA ARG A 32 -0.98 5.47 8.28
C ARG A 32 -0.60 4.05 7.91
N LEU A 33 0.44 3.48 8.52
CA LEU A 33 0.80 2.08 8.31
C LEU A 33 -0.35 1.14 8.68
N GLY A 34 -0.94 1.29 9.87
CA GLY A 34 -2.09 0.47 10.27
C GLY A 34 -3.33 0.66 9.38
N GLN A 35 -3.54 1.87 8.84
CA GLN A 35 -4.59 2.11 7.84
C GLN A 35 -4.30 1.39 6.52
N LEU A 36 -3.05 1.39 6.07
CA LEU A 36 -2.63 0.70 4.84
C LEU A 36 -2.71 -0.82 5.01
N GLU A 37 -2.26 -1.36 6.14
CA GLU A 37 -2.37 -2.79 6.46
C GLU A 37 -3.83 -3.24 6.46
N GLY A 38 -4.71 -2.49 7.14
CA GLY A 38 -6.15 -2.76 7.15
C GLY A 38 -6.78 -2.65 5.76
N PHE A 39 -6.34 -1.69 4.94
CA PHE A 39 -6.79 -1.55 3.56
C PHE A 39 -6.38 -2.75 2.69
N VAL A 40 -5.12 -3.21 2.78
CA VAL A 40 -4.63 -4.38 2.03
C VAL A 40 -5.34 -5.66 2.48
N ALA A 41 -5.55 -5.84 3.79
CA ALA A 41 -6.31 -6.98 4.31
C ALA A 41 -7.75 -6.99 3.77
N TRP A 42 -8.42 -5.83 3.74
CA TRP A 42 -9.75 -5.69 3.15
C TRP A 42 -9.76 -6.01 1.64
N LEU A 43 -8.82 -5.47 0.85
CA LEU A 43 -8.71 -5.77 -0.59
C LEU A 43 -8.60 -7.27 -0.87
N ARG A 44 -7.84 -7.99 -0.05
CA ARG A 44 -7.63 -9.44 -0.18
C ARG A 44 -8.79 -10.27 0.37
N GLY A 45 -9.64 -9.70 1.21
CA GLY A 45 -10.77 -10.39 1.84
C GLY A 45 -12.02 -10.51 0.95
N GLY A 46 -12.09 -9.78 -0.17
CA GLY A 46 -13.21 -9.86 -1.10
C GLY A 46 -14.49 -9.17 -0.65
N HIS A 47 -14.44 -8.36 0.42
CA HIS A 47 -15.57 -7.56 0.89
C HIS A 47 -15.77 -6.32 0.02
N SER A 48 -17.02 -5.95 -0.22
CA SER A 48 -17.32 -4.75 -1.00
C SER A 48 -17.00 -3.48 -0.20
N LEU A 49 -16.80 -2.36 -0.90
CA LEU A 49 -16.58 -1.06 -0.24
C LEU A 49 -17.86 -0.52 0.41
N GLU A 50 -19.02 -1.00 -0.03
CA GLU A 50 -20.34 -0.63 0.47
C GLU A 50 -20.59 -1.22 1.87
N GLU A 51 -20.11 -2.46 2.08
CA GLU A 51 -20.10 -3.13 3.39
C GLU A 51 -19.24 -2.40 4.42
N GLN A 52 -18.33 -1.51 3.99
CA GLN A 52 -17.45 -0.77 4.87
C GLN A 52 -18.08 0.52 5.40
N GLY A 53 -17.91 0.75 6.71
CA GLY A 53 -18.38 1.97 7.37
C GLY A 53 -17.75 3.25 6.78
N ARG A 54 -18.45 4.39 6.94
CA ARG A 54 -17.97 5.71 6.48
C ARG A 54 -16.56 6.05 7.00
N SER A 55 -16.26 5.66 8.24
CA SER A 55 -14.96 5.89 8.86
C SER A 55 -13.83 5.14 8.17
N PHE A 56 -14.04 3.87 7.80
CA PHE A 56 -13.05 3.08 7.06
C PHE A 56 -12.74 3.75 5.72
N ARG A 57 -13.79 4.02 4.92
CA ARG A 57 -13.68 4.69 3.61
C ARG A 57 -12.88 5.99 3.68
N ARG A 58 -13.16 6.84 4.68
CA ARG A 58 -12.44 8.11 4.87
C ARG A 58 -10.97 7.89 5.26
N HIS A 59 -10.69 6.89 6.10
CA HIS A 59 -9.33 6.63 6.60
C HIS A 59 -8.42 5.92 5.59
N THR A 60 -9.00 5.19 4.64
CA THR A 60 -8.26 4.44 3.61
C THR A 60 -8.31 5.09 2.22
N ALA A 61 -9.05 6.20 2.04
CA ALA A 61 -9.14 6.92 0.77
C ALA A 61 -7.77 7.27 0.16
N TRP A 62 -6.79 7.63 0.99
CA TRP A 62 -5.44 7.95 0.52
C TRP A 62 -4.66 6.72 0.05
N CYS A 63 -5.01 5.51 0.51
CA CYS A 63 -4.33 4.28 0.13
C CYS A 63 -4.49 3.96 -1.37
N TRP A 64 -5.56 4.44 -2.02
CA TRP A 64 -5.75 4.32 -3.47
C TRP A 64 -4.70 5.05 -4.30
N GLN A 65 -3.96 5.98 -3.70
CA GLN A 65 -2.88 6.74 -4.35
C GLN A 65 -1.50 6.12 -4.10
N VAL A 66 -1.44 4.99 -3.38
CA VAL A 66 -0.18 4.27 -3.14
C VAL A 66 0.13 3.43 -4.37
N GLU A 67 1.19 3.80 -5.07
CA GLU A 67 1.75 2.97 -6.14
C GLU A 67 2.59 1.85 -5.52
N PRO A 68 2.34 0.58 -5.85
CA PRO A 68 3.16 -0.52 -5.36
C PRO A 68 4.57 -0.41 -5.95
N LEU A 69 5.58 -0.53 -5.09
CA LEU A 69 6.94 -0.75 -5.55
C LEU A 69 7.05 -2.20 -6.01
N ILE A 70 7.30 -2.40 -7.30
CA ILE A 70 7.60 -3.70 -7.87
C ILE A 70 9.11 -3.78 -8.00
N ASP A 71 9.72 -4.66 -7.21
CA ASP A 71 11.16 -4.85 -7.25
C ASP A 71 11.58 -5.37 -8.63
N GLN A 72 12.67 -4.78 -9.15
CA GLN A 72 13.27 -5.35 -10.34
C GLN A 72 13.95 -6.67 -9.96
N PRO A 73 13.85 -7.68 -10.84
CA PRO A 73 14.48 -8.96 -10.59
C PRO A 73 16.00 -8.74 -10.50
N PRO A 74 16.69 -9.53 -9.67
CA PRO A 74 18.13 -9.43 -9.55
C PRO A 74 18.87 -9.88 -10.83
N SER A 75 18.20 -10.60 -11.73
CA SER A 75 18.78 -11.17 -12.95
C SER A 75 18.01 -10.78 -14.21
N LYS A 76 18.71 -10.85 -15.37
CA LYS A 76 18.06 -10.70 -16.68
C LYS A 76 17.07 -11.84 -16.88
N ARG A 77 15.84 -11.48 -17.25
CA ARG A 77 14.78 -12.43 -17.58
C ARG A 77 14.98 -12.99 -18.98
N ARG A 78 14.91 -14.31 -19.12
CA ARG A 78 15.05 -14.99 -20.41
C ARG A 78 13.75 -14.90 -21.22
N VAL A 79 12.61 -14.97 -20.53
CA VAL A 79 11.26 -14.88 -21.12
C VAL A 79 10.42 -13.93 -20.28
N LEU A 80 9.71 -13.03 -20.96
CA LEU A 80 8.71 -12.15 -20.37
C LEU A 80 7.34 -12.52 -20.94
N MET A 81 6.34 -12.55 -20.07
CA MET A 81 4.94 -12.74 -20.44
C MET A 81 4.15 -11.47 -20.11
N THR A 82 3.21 -11.13 -20.96
CA THR A 82 2.24 -10.07 -20.69
C THR A 82 0.85 -10.66 -20.62
N ASP A 83 0.09 -10.24 -19.62
CA ASP A 83 -1.35 -10.51 -19.50
C ASP A 83 -2.13 -9.19 -19.39
N GLY A 84 -3.38 -9.22 -19.85
CA GLY A 84 -4.27 -8.07 -19.82
C GLY A 84 -5.63 -8.45 -19.26
N THR A 85 -5.96 -7.94 -18.09
CA THR A 85 -7.27 -8.15 -17.47
C THR A 85 -8.15 -6.91 -17.68
N TYR A 86 -9.23 -7.08 -18.45
CA TYR A 86 -10.23 -6.03 -18.61
C TYR A 86 -11.08 -5.88 -17.35
N ILE A 87 -11.23 -4.63 -16.92
CA ILE A 87 -12.13 -4.23 -15.84
C ILE A 87 -13.18 -3.26 -16.38
N ALA A 88 -14.18 -2.93 -15.56
CA ALA A 88 -15.29 -2.07 -15.94
C ALA A 88 -14.84 -0.73 -16.56
N HIS A 89 -15.72 -0.12 -17.35
CA HIS A 89 -15.52 1.20 -17.97
C HIS A 89 -14.33 1.26 -18.95
N ASN A 90 -14.11 0.20 -19.73
CA ASN A 90 -13.06 0.14 -20.77
C ASN A 90 -11.63 0.36 -20.21
N HIS A 91 -11.40 0.02 -18.95
CA HIS A 91 -10.07 -0.02 -18.37
C HIS A 91 -9.47 -1.43 -18.46
N CYS A 92 -8.17 -1.52 -18.62
CA CYS A 92 -7.41 -2.77 -18.65
C CYS A 92 -6.21 -2.63 -17.71
N LEU A 93 -5.99 -3.64 -16.88
CA LEU A 93 -4.75 -3.82 -16.15
C LEU A 93 -3.80 -4.67 -16.99
N LEU A 94 -2.71 -4.07 -17.42
CA LEU A 94 -1.61 -4.78 -18.07
C LEU A 94 -0.60 -5.22 -17.02
N VAL A 95 -0.22 -6.49 -17.05
CA VAL A 95 0.78 -7.08 -16.16
C VAL A 95 1.88 -7.69 -17.02
N LEU A 96 3.11 -7.26 -16.78
CA LEU A 96 4.33 -7.88 -17.29
C LEU A 96 4.91 -8.75 -16.17
N MET A 97 5.20 -10.01 -16.47
CA MET A 97 5.73 -10.97 -15.51
C MET A 97 6.83 -11.83 -16.12
N ASP A 98 7.66 -12.39 -15.26
CA ASP A 98 8.62 -13.42 -15.62
C ASP A 98 7.89 -14.67 -16.11
N GLY A 99 8.29 -15.21 -17.27
CA GLY A 99 7.64 -16.39 -17.84
C GLY A 99 7.94 -17.70 -17.13
N ASP A 100 9.04 -17.78 -16.38
CA ASP A 100 9.48 -18.98 -15.68
C ASP A 100 9.00 -18.98 -14.23
N THR A 101 9.09 -17.85 -13.53
CA THR A 101 8.74 -17.73 -12.09
C THR A 101 7.33 -17.18 -11.84
N GLY A 102 6.73 -16.49 -12.82
CA GLY A 102 5.47 -15.77 -12.64
C GLY A 102 5.59 -14.50 -11.80
N GLU A 103 6.80 -14.08 -11.41
CA GLU A 103 7.00 -12.85 -10.66
C GLU A 103 6.65 -11.62 -11.50
N VAL A 104 5.85 -10.72 -10.92
CA VAL A 104 5.46 -9.47 -11.60
C VAL A 104 6.69 -8.58 -11.77
N ALA A 105 6.95 -8.20 -13.01
CA ALA A 105 8.00 -7.25 -13.39
C ALA A 105 7.49 -5.81 -13.40
N LYS A 106 6.24 -5.61 -13.82
CA LYS A 106 5.59 -4.30 -13.94
C LYS A 106 4.09 -4.47 -14.09
N CYS A 107 3.31 -3.53 -13.56
CA CYS A 107 1.90 -3.40 -13.92
C CYS A 107 1.58 -1.97 -14.37
N ARG A 108 0.51 -1.81 -15.14
CA ARG A 108 0.06 -0.51 -15.62
C ARG A 108 -1.43 -0.51 -15.94
N TRP A 109 -2.12 0.51 -15.47
CA TRP A 109 -3.50 0.82 -15.90
C TRP A 109 -3.50 1.46 -17.29
N ARG A 110 -4.43 1.02 -18.13
CA ARG A 110 -4.69 1.61 -19.45
C ARG A 110 -6.19 1.76 -19.70
N ALA A 111 -6.59 2.88 -20.30
CA ALA A 111 -7.88 2.98 -20.95
C ALA A 111 -7.76 2.38 -22.36
N ARG A 112 -8.78 1.67 -22.82
CA ARG A 112 -8.81 0.96 -24.11
C ARG A 112 -8.50 1.86 -25.32
N ASP A 113 -8.83 3.15 -25.23
CA ASP A 113 -8.69 4.08 -26.34
C ASP A 113 -7.27 4.66 -26.49
N ASP A 114 -6.36 4.37 -25.55
CA ASP A 114 -4.97 4.79 -25.61
C ASP A 114 -4.12 3.80 -26.44
N ARG A 115 -3.99 4.09 -27.74
CA ARG A 115 -3.33 3.24 -28.75
C ARG A 115 -1.81 3.38 -28.85
N ARG A 116 -1.14 4.02 -27.90
CA ARG A 116 0.33 4.19 -27.92
C ARG A 116 1.02 3.10 -27.09
N LEU A 117 1.72 2.19 -27.79
CA LEU A 117 2.64 1.20 -27.22
C LEU A 117 3.91 1.89 -26.70
#